data_AF-A0A326GB99-F1
#
_entry.id   AF-A0A326GB99-F1
#
_cell.length_a   1.000
_cell.length_b   1.000
_cell.length_c   1.000
_cell.angle_alpha   90.00
_cell.angle_beta   90.00
_cell.angle_gamma   90.00
#
_symmetry.space_group_name_H-M   'P 1'
#
loop_
_entity.id
_entity.type
_entity.pdbx_description
1 polymer ?
#
loop_
_entity_poly.entity_id
_entity_poly.type
_entity_poly.pdbx_seq_one_letter_code
_entity_poly.pdbx_strand_id
1 'polypeptide(L)'
;MKFRIAAVAAASIALAACGSNEEVSTEAEADTVEVAADEAMAPVEEEPIADPAANAVVERADNAADRAEAAADEAEAAAASVEEAGDNAAETAEAAMDAMGE
;
A
#
# COMPACT_ATOMS: atom_id res chain seq x y z
N MET A 1 -1.10 -3.06 31.91
CA MET A 1 0.26 -3.22 31.34
C MET A 1 0.59 -4.64 30.87
N LYS A 2 0.09 -5.71 31.54
CA LYS A 2 0.36 -7.12 31.17
C LYS A 2 -0.15 -7.54 29.78
N PHE A 3 -1.33 -7.05 29.37
CA PHE A 3 -1.92 -7.35 28.04
C PHE A 3 -1.12 -6.80 26.86
N ARG A 4 -0.44 -5.66 27.02
CA ARG A 4 0.35 -5.04 25.95
C ARG A 4 1.61 -5.86 25.64
N ILE A 5 2.22 -6.46 26.66
CA ILE A 5 3.41 -7.31 26.51
C ILE A 5 3.03 -8.62 25.79
N ALA A 6 1.85 -9.18 26.09
CA ALA A 6 1.35 -10.38 25.43
C ALA A 6 1.05 -10.15 23.93
N ALA A 7 0.50 -8.98 23.58
CA ALA A 7 0.21 -8.62 22.18
C ALA A 7 1.48 -8.47 21.33
N VAL A 8 2.52 -7.84 21.89
CA VAL A 8 3.81 -7.67 21.19
C VAL A 8 4.51 -9.02 20.98
N ALA A 9 4.46 -9.91 21.97
CA ALA A 9 5.05 -11.25 21.84
C ALA A 9 4.35 -12.11 20.77
N ALA A 10 3.02 -12.03 20.67
CA ALA A 10 2.25 -12.74 19.64
C ALA A 10 2.56 -12.21 18.23
N ALA A 11 2.74 -10.89 18.08
CA ALA A 11 3.07 -10.27 16.80
C ALA A 11 4.44 -10.73 16.27
N SER A 12 5.45 -10.88 17.14
CA SER A 12 6.76 -11.41 16.75
C SER A 12 6.73 -12.88 16.29
N ILE A 13 5.83 -13.71 16.83
CA ILE A 13 5.67 -15.12 16.42
C ILE A 13 4.94 -15.22 15.07
N ALA A 14 3.95 -14.34 14.82
CA ALA A 14 3.26 -14.27 13.53
C ALA A 14 4.18 -13.80 12.39
N LEU A 15 5.11 -12.87 12.67
CA LEU A 15 6.08 -12.40 11.69
C LEU A 15 7.10 -13.51 11.30
N ALA A 16 7.49 -14.35 12.26
CA ALA A 16 8.34 -15.52 11.99
C ALA A 16 7.64 -16.58 11.13
N ALA A 17 6.32 -16.74 11.26
CA ALA A 17 5.54 -17.67 10.46
C ALA A 17 5.32 -17.21 9.00
N CYS A 18 5.36 -15.90 8.72
CA CYS A 18 5.40 -15.36 7.36
C CYS A 18 6.81 -15.36 6.74
N GLY A 19 7.85 -15.72 7.51
CA GLY A 19 9.24 -15.82 7.04
C GLY A 19 9.63 -17.19 6.49
N SER A 20 8.89 -18.26 6.83
CA SER A 20 9.19 -19.64 6.38
C SER A 20 8.73 -19.93 4.94
N ASN A 21 8.97 -18.99 4.02
CA ASN A 21 8.85 -19.22 2.58
C ASN A 21 10.23 -19.55 1.99
N GLU A 22 10.97 -20.42 2.69
CA GLU A 22 12.37 -20.78 2.39
C GLU A 22 12.54 -21.66 1.14
N GLU A 23 11.46 -22.05 0.45
CA GLU A 23 11.52 -22.90 -0.75
C GLU A 23 10.82 -22.25 -1.94
N VAL A 24 11.41 -21.18 -2.49
CA VAL A 24 11.05 -20.63 -3.83
C VAL A 24 12.27 -20.61 -4.75
N SER A 25 13.24 -21.49 -4.50
CA SER A 25 14.38 -21.69 -5.39
C SER A 25 14.89 -23.13 -5.26
N THR A 26 14.01 -24.09 -5.56
CA THR A 26 14.53 -25.25 -6.30
C THR A 26 14.98 -24.65 -7.62
N GLU A 27 16.29 -24.57 -7.81
CA GLU A 27 16.95 -24.08 -9.01
C GLU A 27 16.38 -24.84 -10.21
N ALA A 28 15.30 -24.31 -10.79
CA ALA A 28 14.95 -24.62 -12.16
C ALA A 28 16.10 -24.01 -12.94
N GLU A 29 17.05 -24.85 -13.36
CA GLU A 29 18.00 -24.48 -14.40
C GLU A 29 17.14 -23.91 -15.53
N ALA A 30 17.14 -22.59 -15.65
CA ALA A 30 16.48 -21.94 -16.77
C ALA A 30 17.16 -22.53 -17.99
N ASP A 31 16.42 -23.26 -18.82
CA ASP A 31 16.93 -23.76 -20.08
C ASP A 31 17.55 -22.58 -20.81
N THR A 32 18.89 -22.49 -20.79
CA THR A 32 19.60 -21.46 -21.51
C THR A 32 19.39 -21.80 -22.96
N VAL A 33 18.61 -20.98 -23.66
CA VAL A 33 18.68 -20.98 -25.11
C VAL A 33 20.11 -20.54 -25.41
N GLU A 34 20.95 -21.49 -25.78
CA GLU A 34 22.36 -21.30 -26.15
C GLU A 34 22.42 -20.46 -27.44
N VAL A 35 22.12 -19.18 -27.31
CA VAL A 35 22.27 -18.17 -28.35
C VAL A 35 23.63 -17.52 -28.13
N ALA A 36 24.44 -17.42 -29.18
CA ALA A 36 25.70 -16.70 -29.09
C ALA A 36 25.45 -15.26 -28.63
N ALA A 37 26.31 -14.72 -27.77
CA ALA A 37 26.13 -13.35 -27.25
C ALA A 37 25.99 -12.31 -28.38
N ASP A 38 26.70 -12.50 -29.49
CA ASP A 38 26.61 -11.66 -30.68
C ASP A 38 25.25 -11.75 -31.39
N GLU A 39 24.62 -12.93 -31.38
CA GLU A 39 23.29 -13.15 -31.96
C GLU A 39 22.20 -12.55 -31.06
N ALA A 40 22.35 -12.61 -29.73
CA ALA A 40 21.44 -11.97 -28.79
C ALA A 40 21.52 -10.43 -28.82
N MET A 41 22.70 -9.88 -29.19
CA MET A 41 22.93 -8.44 -29.35
C MET A 41 22.71 -7.94 -30.78
N ALA A 42 22.28 -8.81 -31.70
CA ALA A 42 22.01 -8.40 -33.07
C ALA A 42 20.96 -7.28 -33.09
N PRO A 43 21.16 -6.23 -33.91
CA PRO A 43 20.18 -5.16 -34.01
C PRO A 43 18.88 -5.69 -34.62
N VAL A 44 17.75 -5.16 -34.14
CA VAL A 44 16.46 -5.35 -34.80
C VAL A 44 16.45 -4.48 -36.06
N GLU A 45 16.34 -5.12 -37.23
CA GLU A 45 16.34 -4.44 -38.53
C GLU A 45 14.94 -3.99 -38.96
N GLU A 46 13.90 -4.50 -38.31
CA GLU A 46 12.52 -4.16 -38.58
C GLU A 46 12.20 -2.72 -38.18
N GLU A 47 11.62 -1.96 -39.12
CA GLU A 47 11.10 -0.64 -38.82
C GLU A 47 9.92 -0.75 -37.83
N PRO A 48 9.85 0.11 -36.79
CA PRO A 48 8.70 0.14 -35.90
C PRO A 48 7.40 0.37 -36.66
N ILE A 49 6.40 -0.48 -36.43
CA ILE A 49 5.07 -0.28 -36.99
C ILE A 49 4.41 0.89 -36.26
N ALA A 50 3.93 1.88 -37.02
CA ALA A 50 3.22 3.02 -36.47
C ALA A 50 1.89 2.60 -35.83
N ASP A 51 1.72 2.89 -34.55
CA ASP A 51 0.44 2.75 -33.86
C ASP A 51 -0.46 3.96 -34.19
N PRO A 52 -1.60 3.77 -34.88
CA PRO A 52 -2.52 4.87 -35.21
C PRO A 52 -3.16 5.51 -33.98
N ALA A 53 -3.14 4.85 -32.82
CA ALA A 53 -3.66 5.34 -31.56
C ALA A 53 -2.57 5.91 -30.63
N ALA A 54 -1.30 5.98 -31.05
CA ALA A 54 -0.20 6.50 -30.21
C ALA A 54 -0.45 7.93 -29.69
N ASN A 55 -1.17 8.73 -30.48
CA ASN A 55 -1.57 10.09 -30.12
C ASN A 55 -3.09 10.22 -29.96
N ALA A 56 -3.80 9.11 -29.82
CA ALA A 56 -5.21 9.17 -29.48
C ALA A 56 -5.32 9.93 -28.16
N VAL A 57 -6.10 11.00 -28.18
CA VAL A 57 -6.56 11.62 -26.96
C VAL A 57 -7.45 10.57 -26.31
N VAL A 58 -6.89 9.82 -25.37
CA VAL A 58 -7.69 9.09 -24.41
C VAL A 58 -8.45 10.19 -23.70
N GLU A 59 -9.78 10.21 -23.88
CA GLU A 59 -10.67 10.88 -22.95
C GLU A 59 -10.38 10.24 -21.60
N ARG A 60 -9.39 10.77 -20.89
CA ARG A 60 -9.18 10.49 -19.49
C ARG A 60 -10.37 11.14 -18.86
N ALA A 61 -11.48 10.39 -18.83
CA ALA A 61 -12.78 10.87 -18.42
C ALA A 61 -12.59 11.83 -17.25
N ASP A 62 -12.97 13.08 -17.51
CA ASP A 62 -13.06 14.19 -16.58
C ASP A 62 -13.44 13.69 -15.20
N ASN A 63 -12.47 13.59 -14.29
CA ASN A 63 -12.70 13.25 -12.89
C ASN A 63 -11.58 13.82 -12.01
N ALA A 64 -10.80 14.79 -12.49
CA ALA A 64 -9.84 15.47 -11.62
C ALA A 64 -10.58 16.37 -10.62
N ALA A 65 -11.61 17.07 -11.09
CA ALA A 65 -12.52 17.85 -10.25
C ALA A 65 -13.31 16.94 -9.30
N ASP A 66 -13.96 15.88 -9.81
CA ASP A 66 -14.75 14.97 -8.98
C ASP A 66 -13.91 14.24 -7.92
N ARG A 67 -12.66 13.86 -8.24
CA ARG A 67 -11.73 13.29 -7.24
C ARG A 67 -11.27 14.32 -6.22
N ALA A 68 -11.11 15.58 -6.61
CA ALA A 68 -10.73 16.65 -5.69
C ALA A 68 -11.89 16.97 -4.72
N GLU A 69 -13.13 16.95 -5.22
CA GLU A 69 -14.33 17.13 -4.41
C GLU A 69 -14.52 15.97 -3.43
N ALA A 70 -14.44 14.72 -3.90
CA ALA A 70 -14.50 13.55 -3.02
C ALA A 70 -13.40 13.54 -1.94
N ALA A 71 -12.18 13.95 -2.30
CA ALA A 71 -11.07 14.05 -1.35
C ALA A 71 -11.28 15.18 -0.32
N ALA A 72 -11.95 16.27 -0.70
CA ALA A 72 -12.29 17.35 0.22
C ALA A 72 -13.37 16.90 1.22
N ASP A 73 -14.41 16.21 0.76
CA ASP A 73 -15.48 15.67 1.61
C ASP A 73 -14.92 14.65 2.62
N GLU A 74 -14.03 13.75 2.19
CA GLU A 74 -13.37 12.80 3.09
C GLU A 74 -12.46 13.49 4.11
N ALA A 75 -11.77 14.56 3.72
CA ALA A 75 -10.93 15.33 4.64
C ALA A 75 -11.78 16.05 5.71
N GLU A 76 -12.94 16.59 5.35
CA GLU A 76 -13.87 17.23 6.28
C GLU A 76 -14.47 16.20 7.26
N ALA A 77 -14.93 15.06 6.76
CA ALA A 77 -15.44 13.97 7.59
C ALA A 77 -14.36 13.45 8.56
N ALA A 78 -13.11 13.32 8.10
CA ALA A 78 -11.99 12.93 8.94
C ALA A 78 -11.71 13.95 10.04
N ALA A 79 -11.71 15.24 9.72
CA ALA A 79 -11.51 16.31 10.70
C ALA A 79 -12.58 16.29 11.80
N ALA A 80 -13.86 16.16 11.43
CA ALA A 80 -14.96 16.06 12.38
C ALA A 80 -14.81 14.84 13.30
N SER A 81 -14.40 13.69 12.75
CA SER A 81 -14.18 12.47 13.53
C SER A 81 -13.05 12.60 14.56
N VAL A 82 -12.00 13.35 14.23
CA VAL A 82 -10.86 13.60 15.11
C VAL A 82 -11.24 14.55 16.24
N GLU A 83 -12.02 15.58 15.93
CA GLU A 83 -12.53 16.53 16.93
C GLU A 83 -13.45 15.83 17.94
N GLU A 84 -14.41 15.03 17.46
CA GLU A 84 -15.29 14.23 18.31
C GLU A 84 -14.52 13.21 19.16
N ALA A 85 -13.50 12.54 18.60
CA ALA A 85 -12.64 11.65 19.37
C ALA A 85 -11.86 12.40 20.47
N GLY A 86 -11.44 13.63 20.19
CA GLY A 86 -10.78 14.52 21.14
C GLY A 86 -11.69 14.91 22.30
N ASP A 87 -12.92 15.32 22.01
CA ASP A 87 -13.91 15.71 23.00
C ASP A 87 -14.27 14.53 23.92
N ASN A 88 -14.54 13.36 23.34
CA ASN A 88 -14.81 12.14 24.12
C ASN A 88 -13.63 11.76 25.04
N ALA A 89 -12.39 11.94 24.56
CA ALA A 89 -11.20 11.67 25.36
C ALA A 89 -11.04 12.67 26.50
N ALA A 90 -11.35 13.95 26.28
CA ALA A 90 -11.33 14.98 27.31
C ALA A 90 -12.37 14.70 28.40
N GLU A 91 -13.62 14.40 28.02
CA GLU A 91 -14.69 14.04 28.95
C GLU A 91 -14.32 12.79 29.79
N THR A 92 -13.75 11.77 29.13
CA THR A 92 -13.28 10.56 29.83
C THR A 92 -12.17 10.88 30.83
N ALA A 93 -11.24 11.77 30.47
CA ALA A 93 -10.15 12.18 31.36
C ALA A 93 -10.66 12.99 32.56
N GLU A 94 -11.63 13.87 32.35
CA GLU A 94 -12.28 14.64 33.42
C GLU A 94 -13.03 13.71 34.39
N ALA A 95 -13.84 12.79 33.88
CA ALA A 95 -14.54 11.80 34.70
C ALA A 95 -13.57 10.90 35.50
N ALA A 96 -12.42 10.53 34.90
CA ALA A 96 -11.40 9.76 35.58
C ALA A 96 -10.69 10.56 36.68
N MET A 97 -10.47 11.86 36.49
CA MET A 97 -9.89 12.74 37.50
C MET A 97 -10.85 12.99 38.67
N ASP A 98 -12.14 13.18 38.39
CA ASP A 98 -13.18 13.33 39.41
C ASP A 98 -13.29 12.06 40.28
N ALA A 99 -13.32 10.88 39.66
CA ALA A 99 -13.33 9.60 40.35
C ALA A 99 -12.07 9.27 41.17
N MET A 100 -10.94 9.95 40.92
CA MET A 100 -9.71 9.82 41.72
C MET A 100 -9.61 10.86 42.84
N GLY A 101 -10.40 11.94 42.78
CA GLY A 101 -10.43 13.02 43.77
C GLY A 101 -11.37 12.76 44.95
N GLU A 102 -12.27 11.79 44.82
CA GLU A 102 -13.21 11.30 45.84
C GLU A 102 -12.66 10.07 46.60
#